data_AF-A0A7D9JRY2-F1
#
_entry.id   AF-A0A7D9JRY2-F1
#
_cell.length_a   1.000
_cell.length_b   1.000
_cell.length_c   1.000
_cell.angle_alpha   90.00
_cell.angle_beta   90.00
_cell.angle_gamma   90.00
#
_symmetry.space_group_name_H-M   'P 1'
#
loop_
_entity.id
_entity.type
_entity.pdbx_description
1 polymer ?
#
loop_
_entity_poly.entity_id
_entity_poly.type
_entity_poly.pdbx_seq_one_letter_code
_entity_poly.pdbx_strand_id
1 'polypeptide(L)'
;IQDPSLLRLASLLPKVVLSAKAQTTTLHYAYAWNRWKTWSKSKIGVAYLPAQPLCVELYLRDLLESAQTSSPVDTAIYSIRWGHSMAGLPSPTDHPIVKSTYEGCKRILAKPKQPKEPIQPHMLQQLVDMHGHSTASPADLCLLFIVLLVGYSRFLRISEILAIQLKHIEIVSH
;
A
#
# COMPACT_ATOMS: atom_id res chain seq x y z
N ILE A 1 -23.11 8.75 28.15
CA ILE A 1 -24.19 7.75 27.97
C ILE A 1 -24.20 6.88 29.23
N GLN A 2 -25.30 6.85 29.99
CA GLN A 2 -25.42 6.05 31.22
C GLN A 2 -26.30 4.81 31.04
N ASP A 3 -26.96 4.67 29.89
CA ASP A 3 -27.80 3.50 29.57
C ASP A 3 -26.92 2.27 29.24
N PRO A 4 -27.09 1.13 29.94
CA PRO A 4 -26.33 -0.09 29.70
C PRO A 4 -26.47 -0.67 28.29
N SER A 5 -27.65 -0.52 27.67
CA SER A 5 -27.92 -1.01 26.31
C SER A 5 -27.13 -0.20 25.27
N LEU A 6 -27.05 1.12 25.46
CA LEU A 6 -26.29 2.02 24.61
C LEU A 6 -24.78 1.87 24.82
N LEU A 7 -24.32 1.58 26.05
CA LEU A 7 -22.92 1.26 26.32
C LEU A 7 -22.48 -0.02 25.60
N ARG A 8 -23.33 -1.05 25.57
CA ARG A 8 -23.09 -2.27 24.79
C ARG A 8 -22.96 -1.95 23.31
N LEU A 9 -23.87 -1.16 22.74
CA LEU A 9 -23.81 -0.76 21.33
C LEU A 9 -22.55 0.05 21.02
N ALA A 10 -22.20 1.01 21.88
CA ALA A 10 -20.99 1.82 21.75
C ALA A 10 -19.71 0.95 21.73
N SER A 11 -19.67 -0.12 22.53
CA SER A 11 -18.53 -1.06 22.54
C SER A 11 -18.35 -1.86 21.24
N LEU A 12 -19.42 -1.99 20.44
CA LEU A 12 -19.41 -2.70 19.16
C LEU A 12 -19.04 -1.79 17.97
N LEU A 13 -19.21 -0.47 18.11
CA LEU A 13 -18.92 0.50 17.04
C LEU A 13 -17.49 0.42 16.48
N PRO A 14 -16.41 0.24 17.27
CA PRO A 14 -15.06 0.14 16.73
C PRO A 14 -14.90 -0.99 15.71
N LYS A 15 -15.54 -2.14 15.93
CA LYS A 15 -15.49 -3.27 14.99
C LYS A 15 -16.21 -2.94 13.68
N VAL A 16 -17.35 -2.26 13.75
CA VAL A 16 -18.10 -1.82 12.56
C VAL A 16 -17.30 -0.81 11.76
N VAL A 17 -16.70 0.19 12.42
CA VAL A 17 -15.86 1.21 11.75
C VAL A 17 -14.64 0.57 11.06
N LEU A 18 -14.01 -0.41 11.70
CA LEU A 18 -12.89 -1.14 11.10
C LEU A 18 -13.31 -2.00 9.90
N SER A 19 -14.54 -2.53 9.89
CA SER A 19 -15.06 -3.33 8.77
C SER A 19 -15.34 -2.52 7.49
N ALA A 20 -15.43 -1.19 7.58
CA ALA A 20 -15.70 -0.31 6.45
C ALA A 20 -14.50 -0.17 5.46
N LYS A 21 -13.32 -0.69 5.81
CA LYS A 21 -12.12 -0.63 4.97
C LYS A 21 -11.50 -2.02 4.78
N ALA A 22 -10.95 -2.26 3.59
CA ALA A 22 -10.23 -3.49 3.28
C ALA A 22 -9.11 -3.75 4.30
N GLN A 23 -9.01 -4.98 4.81
CA GLN A 23 -8.06 -5.36 5.87
C GLN A 23 -6.61 -5.02 5.53
N THR A 24 -6.20 -5.25 4.28
CA THR A 24 -4.83 -4.98 3.81
C THR A 24 -4.48 -3.48 3.86
N THR A 25 -5.42 -2.61 3.46
CA THR A 25 -5.25 -1.16 3.52
C THR A 25 -5.25 -0.65 4.97
N THR A 26 -6.09 -1.21 5.83
CA THR A 26 -6.15 -0.86 7.25
C THR A 26 -4.85 -1.22 7.99
N LEU A 27 -4.27 -2.40 7.70
CA LEU A 27 -2.99 -2.81 8.27
C LEU A 27 -1.85 -1.90 7.84
N HIS A 28 -1.81 -1.52 6.57
CA HIS A 28 -0.79 -0.60 6.04
C HIS A 28 -0.86 0.77 6.74
N TYR A 29 -2.06 1.35 6.90
CA TYR A 29 -2.23 2.60 7.62
C TYR A 29 -1.94 2.48 9.11
N ALA A 30 -2.28 1.37 9.75
CA ALA A 30 -1.97 1.13 11.16
C ALA A 30 -0.46 1.07 11.41
N TYR A 31 0.30 0.40 10.53
CA TYR A 31 1.75 0.34 10.61
C TYR A 31 2.38 1.74 10.46
N ALA A 32 1.96 2.50 9.45
CA ALA A 32 2.43 3.86 9.22
C ALA A 32 2.04 4.82 10.36
N TRP A 33 0.82 4.68 10.92
CA TRP A 33 0.38 5.42 12.09
C TRP A 33 1.23 5.11 13.33
N ASN A 34 1.65 3.87 13.51
CA ASN A 34 2.60 3.52 14.57
C ASN A 34 3.96 4.19 14.37
N ARG A 35 4.45 4.30 13.12
CA ARG A 35 5.69 5.05 12.83
C ARG A 35 5.57 6.52 13.20
N TRP A 36 4.44 7.17 12.87
CA TRP A 36 4.14 8.53 13.31
C TRP A 36 4.16 8.65 14.85
N LYS A 37 3.44 7.78 15.57
CA LYS A 37 3.42 7.79 17.04
C LYS A 37 4.81 7.63 17.66
N THR A 38 5.61 6.71 17.13
CA THR A 38 6.98 6.48 17.61
C THR A 38 7.84 7.72 17.38
N TRP A 39 7.75 8.33 16.20
CA TRP A 39 8.44 9.58 15.90
C TRP A 39 8.01 10.71 16.84
N SER A 40 6.70 10.93 17.03
CA SER A 40 6.20 11.97 17.95
C SER A 40 6.71 11.76 19.37
N LYS A 41 6.67 10.52 19.89
CA LYS A 41 7.16 10.18 21.22
C LYS A 41 8.67 10.38 21.40
N SER A 42 9.44 10.30 20.31
CA SER A 42 10.89 10.56 20.34
C SER A 42 11.26 12.03 20.50
N LYS A 43 10.29 12.95 20.35
CA LYS A 43 10.51 14.40 20.38
C LYS A 43 9.83 15.02 21.60
N ILE A 44 10.47 16.01 22.20
CA ILE A 44 9.91 16.73 23.35
C ILE A 44 8.82 17.68 22.86
N GLY A 45 7.66 17.66 23.50
CA GLY A 45 6.54 18.58 23.19
C GLY A 45 5.72 18.22 21.95
N VAL A 46 5.94 17.06 21.32
CA VAL A 46 5.17 16.63 20.14
C VAL A 46 4.07 15.65 20.54
N ALA A 47 2.82 16.09 20.44
CA ALA A 47 1.65 15.22 20.60
C ALA A 47 1.34 14.49 19.29
N TYR A 48 1.15 13.18 19.36
CA TYR A 48 0.74 12.39 18.19
C TYR A 48 -0.76 12.55 17.86
N LEU A 49 -1.58 12.97 18.84
CA LEU A 49 -3.02 13.18 18.72
C LEU A 49 -3.53 14.08 19.89
N PRO A 50 -4.25 15.20 19.62
CA PRO A 50 -4.33 15.87 18.32
C PRO A 50 -2.95 16.39 17.91
N ALA A 51 -2.55 16.09 16.68
CA ALA A 51 -1.26 16.57 16.18
C ALA A 51 -1.37 18.02 15.71
N GLN A 52 -0.37 18.83 16.05
CA GLN A 52 -0.25 20.18 15.51
C GLN A 52 0.21 20.12 14.05
N PRO A 53 -0.33 20.97 13.15
CA PRO A 53 0.08 21.01 11.74
C PRO A 53 1.60 21.12 11.56
N LEU A 54 2.26 21.98 12.35
CA LEU A 54 3.71 22.16 12.33
C LEU A 54 4.48 20.86 12.62
N CYS A 55 4.03 20.06 13.59
CA CYS A 55 4.67 18.78 13.91
C CYS A 55 4.57 17.79 12.74
N VAL A 56 3.47 17.83 11.99
CA VAL A 56 3.30 17.01 10.78
C VAL A 56 4.28 17.44 9.70
N GLU A 57 4.45 18.75 9.47
CA GLU A 57 5.42 19.25 8.50
C GLU A 57 6.85 18.85 8.83
N LEU A 58 7.25 18.99 10.10
CA LEU A 58 8.57 18.59 10.57
C LEU A 58 8.80 17.09 10.33
N TYR A 59 7.78 16.27 10.51
CA TYR A 59 7.86 14.84 10.21
C TYR A 59 7.95 14.53 8.73
N LEU A 60 7.20 15.23 7.87
CA LEU A 60 7.33 15.07 6.42
C LEU A 60 8.73 15.49 5.94
N ARG A 61 9.30 16.53 6.55
CA ARG A 61 10.66 16.97 6.28
C ARG A 61 11.70 15.95 6.74
N ASP A 62 11.55 15.38 7.93
CA ASP A 62 12.42 14.32 8.48
C ASP A 62 12.35 13.05 7.61
N LEU A 63 11.15 12.66 7.15
CA LEU A 63 10.98 11.55 6.21
C LEU A 63 11.70 11.77 4.88
N LEU A 64 11.81 13.02 4.44
CA LEU A 64 12.48 13.37 3.18
C LEU A 64 13.98 13.00 3.20
N GLU A 65 14.62 12.98 4.37
CA GLU A 65 16.06 12.67 4.48
C GLU A 65 16.37 11.21 4.11
N SER A 66 15.43 10.30 4.32
CA SER A 66 15.59 8.87 4.05
C SER A 66 14.74 8.34 2.89
N ALA A 67 13.78 9.13 2.39
CA ALA A 67 12.89 8.72 1.33
C ALA A 67 13.56 8.79 -0.06
N GLN A 68 13.44 7.72 -0.84
CA GLN A 68 13.90 7.68 -2.24
C GLN A 68 12.77 7.83 -3.26
N THR A 69 11.51 7.77 -2.81
CA THR A 69 10.28 7.84 -3.62
C THR A 69 9.21 8.60 -2.83
N SER A 70 8.12 9.04 -3.47
CA SER A 70 7.01 9.73 -2.77
C SER A 70 6.20 8.83 -1.83
N SER A 71 6.26 7.50 -2.03
CA SER A 71 5.38 6.54 -1.35
C SER A 71 5.40 6.63 0.19
N PRO A 72 6.56 6.79 0.87
CA PRO A 72 6.58 6.98 2.33
C PRO A 72 5.86 8.25 2.79
N VAL A 73 5.96 9.34 2.01
CA VAL A 73 5.33 10.63 2.30
C VAL A 73 3.81 10.52 2.11
N ASP A 74 3.37 9.91 1.00
CA ASP A 74 1.95 9.64 0.73
C ASP A 74 1.34 8.81 1.86
N THR A 75 2.03 7.73 2.24
CA THR A 75 1.63 6.81 3.30
C THR A 75 1.54 7.51 4.67
N ALA A 76 2.49 8.39 4.98
CA ALA A 76 2.46 9.20 6.20
C ALA A 76 1.21 10.07 6.27
N ILE A 77 0.92 10.85 5.21
CA ILE A 77 -0.28 11.71 5.15
C ILE A 77 -1.56 10.89 5.34
N TYR A 78 -1.73 9.80 4.60
CA TYR A 78 -2.96 9.00 4.69
C TYR A 78 -3.12 8.34 6.06
N SER A 79 -2.04 7.85 6.66
CA SER A 79 -2.09 7.23 7.98
C SER A 79 -2.39 8.24 9.09
N ILE A 80 -1.85 9.46 9.02
CA ILE A 80 -2.14 10.53 9.99
C ILE A 80 -3.59 10.98 9.87
N ARG A 81 -4.09 11.15 8.64
CA ARG A 81 -5.50 11.44 8.37
C ARG A 81 -6.41 10.34 8.91
N TRP A 82 -6.07 9.09 8.66
CA TRP A 82 -6.80 7.93 9.16
C TRP A 82 -6.80 7.90 10.69
N GLY A 83 -5.66 8.07 11.35
CA GLY A 83 -5.55 8.07 12.82
C GLY A 83 -6.41 9.15 13.50
N HIS A 84 -6.43 10.36 12.95
CA HIS A 84 -7.30 11.44 13.45
C HIS A 84 -8.79 11.15 13.20
N SER A 85 -9.13 10.63 12.01
CA SER A 85 -10.51 10.25 11.68
C SER A 85 -11.04 9.15 12.60
N MET A 86 -10.21 8.16 12.93
CA MET A 86 -10.56 7.10 13.88
C MET A 86 -10.78 7.62 15.31
N ALA A 87 -10.16 8.74 15.66
CA ALA A 87 -10.36 9.41 16.93
C ALA A 87 -11.52 10.43 16.91
N GLY A 88 -12.21 10.59 15.77
CA GLY A 88 -13.25 11.61 15.60
C GLY A 88 -12.72 13.05 15.60
N LEU A 89 -11.43 13.23 15.30
CA LEU A 89 -10.76 14.53 15.31
C LEU A 89 -10.52 15.06 13.89
N PRO A 90 -10.50 16.39 13.69
CA PRO A 90 -10.14 16.98 12.41
C PRO A 90 -8.70 16.59 12.04
N SER A 91 -8.46 16.34 10.75
CA SER A 91 -7.13 15.96 10.30
C SER A 91 -6.21 17.18 10.17
N PRO A 92 -5.01 17.17 10.78
CA PRO A 92 -4.02 18.23 10.59
C PRO A 92 -3.51 18.30 9.14
N THR A 93 -3.68 17.22 8.36
CA THR A 93 -3.27 17.16 6.95
C THR A 93 -4.11 18.03 6.03
N ASP A 94 -5.29 18.47 6.48
CA ASP A 94 -6.15 19.37 5.71
C ASP A 94 -5.67 20.84 5.80
N HIS A 95 -4.77 21.16 6.74
CA HIS A 95 -4.21 22.48 6.92
C HIS A 95 -3.38 22.92 5.69
N PRO A 96 -3.52 24.17 5.20
CA PRO A 96 -2.85 24.63 3.99
C PRO A 96 -1.33 24.44 4.00
N ILE A 97 -0.70 24.71 5.15
CA ILE A 97 0.75 24.58 5.31
C ILE A 97 1.24 23.13 5.11
N VAL A 98 0.50 22.15 5.65
CA VAL A 98 0.83 20.73 5.51
C VAL A 98 0.65 20.27 4.07
N LYS A 99 -0.38 20.77 3.37
CA LYS A 99 -0.59 20.50 1.94
C LYS A 99 0.56 21.05 1.09
N SER A 100 1.00 22.29 1.36
CA SER A 100 2.14 22.90 0.67
C SER A 100 3.43 22.10 0.90
N THR A 101 3.70 21.70 2.14
CA THR A 101 4.88 20.90 2.49
C THR A 101 4.82 19.51 1.84
N TYR A 102 3.66 18.85 1.86
CA TYR A 102 3.44 17.57 1.18
C TYR A 102 3.73 17.65 -0.33
N GLU A 103 3.19 18.65 -1.02
CA GLU A 103 3.45 18.84 -2.45
C GLU A 103 4.93 19.19 -2.71
N GLY A 104 5.58 19.94 -1.82
CA GLY A 104 7.01 20.19 -1.85
C GLY A 104 7.84 18.90 -1.76
N CYS A 105 7.58 18.06 -0.77
CA CYS A 105 8.22 16.75 -0.62
C CYS A 105 8.05 15.89 -1.87
N LYS A 106 6.84 15.84 -2.45
CA LYS A 106 6.57 15.08 -3.67
C LYS A 106 7.37 15.57 -4.87
N ARG A 107 7.52 16.89 -5.05
CA ARG A 107 8.33 17.45 -6.13
C ARG A 107 9.81 17.14 -5.96
N ILE A 108 10.33 17.21 -4.73
CA ILE A 108 11.73 16.87 -4.44
C ILE A 108 12.00 15.38 -4.73
N LEU A 109 11.04 14.52 -4.39
CA LEU A 109 11.13 13.07 -4.60
C LEU A 109 10.74 12.62 -6.01
N ALA A 110 10.26 13.55 -6.85
CA ALA A 110 9.82 13.23 -8.20
C ALA A 110 11.04 12.84 -9.04
N LYS A 111 11.13 11.55 -9.35
CA LYS A 111 12.08 11.04 -10.34
C LYS A 111 11.41 11.03 -11.72
N PRO A 112 12.17 11.26 -12.80
CA PRO A 112 11.68 11.01 -14.15
C PRO A 112 11.15 9.57 -14.23
N LYS A 113 9.92 9.39 -14.72
CA LYS A 113 9.37 8.06 -14.98
C LYS A 113 10.24 7.41 -16.06
N GLN A 114 11.07 6.45 -15.68
CA GLN A 114 11.73 5.53 -16.60
C GLN A 114 10.71 4.42 -16.90
N PRO A 115 10.06 4.40 -18.07
CA PRO A 115 9.17 3.30 -18.42
C PRO A 115 9.98 2.00 -18.38
N LYS A 116 9.48 0.98 -17.68
CA LYS A 116 10.06 -0.36 -17.79
C LYS A 116 9.87 -0.82 -19.22
N GLU A 117 10.94 -1.25 -19.87
CA GLU A 117 10.87 -1.77 -21.23
C GLU A 117 9.85 -2.91 -21.29
N PRO A 118 8.94 -2.92 -22.28
CA PRO A 118 8.00 -4.01 -22.46
C PRO A 118 8.76 -5.31 -22.70
N ILE A 119 8.25 -6.41 -22.15
CA ILE A 119 8.83 -7.73 -22.38
C ILE A 119 8.75 -8.02 -23.88
N GLN A 120 9.90 -8.06 -24.55
CA GLN A 120 9.99 -8.33 -25.97
C GLN A 120 9.87 -9.84 -26.25
N PRO A 121 9.29 -10.25 -27.40
CA PRO A 121 9.13 -11.65 -27.74
C PRO A 121 10.42 -12.49 -27.70
N HIS A 122 11.56 -11.88 -28.00
CA HIS A 122 12.86 -12.57 -27.95
C HIS A 122 13.28 -12.96 -26.51
N MET A 123 12.89 -12.17 -25.49
CA MET A 123 13.14 -12.51 -24.08
C MET A 123 12.28 -13.71 -23.63
N LEU A 124 11.08 -13.86 -24.21
CA LEU A 124 10.23 -15.03 -23.99
C LEU A 124 10.83 -16.28 -24.63
N GLN A 125 11.39 -16.16 -25.83
CA GLN A 125 12.10 -17.25 -26.51
C GLN A 125 13.31 -17.73 -25.68
N GLN A 126 14.12 -16.80 -25.16
CA GLN A 126 15.25 -17.15 -24.29
C GLN A 126 14.84 -17.86 -22.99
N LEU A 127 13.69 -17.50 -22.41
CA LEU A 127 13.16 -18.19 -21.22
C LEU A 127 12.71 -19.61 -21.54
N VAL A 128 12.07 -19.82 -22.71
CA VAL A 128 11.68 -21.14 -23.21
C VAL A 128 12.92 -21.98 -23.52
N ASP A 129 13.92 -21.41 -24.16
CA ASP A 129 15.16 -22.15 -24.51
C ASP A 129 15.94 -22.58 -23.27
N MET A 130 15.86 -21.80 -22.17
CA MET A 130 16.57 -22.07 -20.91
C MET A 130 15.85 -23.09 -20.00
N HIS A 131 14.51 -23.16 -20.06
CA HIS A 131 13.70 -23.99 -19.14
C HIS A 131 12.89 -25.08 -19.86
N GLY A 132 12.84 -25.07 -21.20
CA GLY A 132 12.09 -25.99 -22.05
C GLY A 132 12.88 -27.23 -22.47
N HIS A 133 13.77 -27.74 -21.61
CA HIS A 133 14.47 -29.00 -21.88
C HIS A 133 13.61 -30.21 -21.47
N SER A 134 13.73 -31.33 -22.19
CA SER A 134 12.96 -32.57 -21.93
C SER A 134 13.18 -33.21 -20.55
N THR A 135 14.11 -32.68 -19.75
CA THR A 135 14.37 -33.09 -18.35
C THR A 135 13.91 -32.04 -17.33
N ALA A 136 13.15 -31.02 -17.76
CA ALA A 136 12.69 -29.94 -16.89
C ALA A 136 11.74 -30.46 -15.81
N SER A 137 11.88 -29.89 -14.60
CA SER A 137 10.96 -30.17 -13.51
C SER A 137 9.54 -29.72 -13.89
N PRO A 138 8.48 -30.44 -13.49
CA PRO A 138 7.10 -29.98 -13.68
C PRO A 138 6.85 -28.56 -13.15
N ALA A 139 7.62 -28.14 -12.14
CA ALA A 139 7.56 -26.79 -11.59
C ALA A 139 8.07 -25.71 -12.57
N ASP A 140 9.14 -26.00 -13.32
CA ASP A 140 9.75 -25.05 -14.26
C ASP A 140 8.86 -24.87 -15.50
N LEU A 141 8.26 -25.96 -15.98
CA LEU A 141 7.26 -25.94 -17.05
C LEU A 141 5.99 -25.19 -16.63
N CYS A 142 5.56 -25.35 -15.37
CA CYS A 142 4.41 -24.62 -14.82
C CYS A 142 4.70 -23.12 -14.71
N LEU A 143 5.88 -22.73 -14.21
CA LEU A 143 6.29 -21.32 -14.13
C LEU A 143 6.37 -20.69 -15.52
N LEU A 144 6.97 -21.40 -16.48
CA LEU A 144 7.08 -20.97 -17.87
C LEU A 144 5.68 -20.79 -18.50
N PHE A 145 4.79 -21.76 -18.34
CA PHE A 145 3.41 -21.69 -18.83
C PHE A 145 2.63 -20.53 -18.21
N ILE A 146 2.75 -20.32 -16.89
CA ILE A 146 2.06 -19.25 -16.17
C ILE A 146 2.57 -17.86 -16.62
N VAL A 147 3.89 -17.68 -16.69
CA VAL A 147 4.51 -16.41 -17.08
C VAL A 147 4.20 -16.09 -18.55
N LEU A 148 4.30 -17.08 -19.45
CA LEU A 148 4.10 -16.88 -20.88
C LEU A 148 2.63 -16.75 -21.27
N LEU A 149 1.72 -17.62 -20.79
CA LEU A 149 0.33 -17.58 -21.23
C LEU A 149 -0.51 -16.61 -20.41
N VAL A 150 -0.35 -16.56 -19.10
CA VAL A 150 -1.23 -15.75 -18.24
C VAL A 150 -0.70 -14.31 -18.11
N GLY A 151 0.62 -14.15 -18.03
CA GLY A 151 1.28 -12.84 -17.96
C GLY A 151 1.19 -12.06 -19.28
N TYR A 152 1.49 -12.69 -20.42
CA TYR A 152 1.55 -12.01 -21.71
C TYR A 152 0.16 -11.78 -22.36
N SER A 153 -0.78 -12.73 -22.25
CA SER A 153 -2.06 -12.61 -22.94
C SER A 153 -3.08 -11.73 -22.21
N ARG A 154 -2.92 -11.52 -20.89
CA ARG A 154 -4.01 -11.03 -20.04
C ARG A 154 -3.63 -9.90 -19.08
N PHE A 155 -2.36 -9.46 -19.06
CA PHE A 155 -1.84 -8.39 -18.18
C PHE A 155 -2.21 -8.58 -16.69
N LEU A 156 -2.34 -9.82 -16.23
CA LEU A 156 -2.76 -10.11 -14.86
C LEU A 156 -1.61 -9.89 -13.86
N ARG A 157 -1.94 -9.36 -12.68
CA ARG A 157 -0.97 -9.25 -11.59
C ARG A 157 -0.66 -10.63 -11.01
N ILE A 158 0.54 -10.80 -10.45
CA ILE A 158 0.97 -12.06 -9.79
C ILE A 158 -0.05 -12.51 -8.73
N SER A 159 -0.69 -11.59 -8.00
CA SER A 159 -1.74 -11.91 -7.03
C SER A 159 -3.01 -12.49 -7.66
N GLU A 160 -3.34 -12.09 -8.89
CA GLU A 160 -4.49 -12.63 -9.63
C GLU A 160 -4.17 -14.02 -10.17
N ILE A 161 -2.93 -14.22 -10.64
CA ILE A 161 -2.41 -15.52 -11.07
C ILE A 161 -2.46 -16.54 -9.93
N LEU A 162 -1.98 -16.17 -8.73
CA LEU A 162 -1.97 -17.04 -7.55
C LEU A 162 -3.38 -17.35 -7.01
N ALA A 163 -4.39 -16.54 -7.38
CA ALA A 163 -5.78 -16.75 -7.00
C ALA A 163 -6.56 -17.63 -7.98
N ILE A 164 -5.97 -18.05 -9.11
CA ILE A 164 -6.61 -18.93 -10.08
C ILE A 164 -6.71 -20.34 -9.47
N GLN A 165 -7.93 -20.79 -9.24
CA GLN A 165 -8.24 -22.18 -8.90
C GLN A 165 -8.55 -22.98 -10.17
N LEU A 166 -8.23 -24.28 -10.19
CA LEU A 166 -8.49 -25.22 -11.30
C LEU A 166 -9.95 -25.18 -11.82
N LYS A 167 -10.91 -24.84 -10.96
CA LYS A 167 -12.33 -24.69 -11.31
C LYS A 167 -12.66 -23.51 -12.23
N HIS A 168 -11.73 -22.59 -12.44
CA HIS A 168 -11.91 -21.42 -13.31
C HIS A 168 -11.31 -21.63 -14.72
N ILE A 169 -10.84 -22.84 -15.03
CA ILE A 169 -10.20 -23.18 -16.29
C ILE A 169 -11.18 -24.03 -17.11
N GLU A 170 -11.84 -23.42 -18.09
CA GLU A 170 -12.54 -24.15 -19.14
C GLU A 170 -11.61 -24.31 -20.34
N ILE A 171 -11.33 -25.56 -20.71
CA ILE A 171 -10.61 -25.88 -21.94
C ILE A 171 -11.65 -25.91 -23.06
N VAL A 172 -11.70 -24.85 -23.85
CA VAL A 172 -12.51 -24.82 -25.08
C VAL A 172 -11.64 -25.36 -26.20
N SER A 173 -11.88 -26.60 -26.62
CA SER A 173 -11.27 -27.16 -27.83
C SER A 173 -12.02 -26.61 -29.05
N HIS A 174 -11.29 -25.97 -29.96
CA HIS A 174 -11.75 -25.63 -31.30
C HIS A 174 -11.53 -26.77 -32.28
#